data_AF-A0AAP4LCB2-F1
#
_entry.id   AF-A0AAP4LCB2-F1
#
_cell.length_a   1.000
_cell.length_b   1.000
_cell.length_c   1.000
_cell.angle_alpha   90.00
_cell.angle_beta   90.00
_cell.angle_gamma   90.00
#
_symmetry.space_group_name_H-M   'P 1'
#
loop_
_entity.id
_entity.type
_entity.pdbx_description
1 polymer ?
#
loop_
_entity_poly.entity_id
_entity_poly.type
_entity_poly.pdbx_seq_one_letter_code
_entity_poly.pdbx_strand_id
1 'polypeptide(L)'
;MKHLCYPLIAVSMAYGSPTVAGIEVGGTRLIFDATKKEGSISVKNPEKETAYLVQSWLDNRDKTDTSKIPFVIIPPLFRLDAGEENQLRVINTDTVPQDRESLYWLSVKSIAATTKQPNRLQISVRTRIKMIYRPRSIKGAEDAYRRLTVSQVNGRVIFSNPTPFYISFFSVKVGNQNLHEPMMVAPFATYSLNVPKGASGKVSWRAINDYGARTEEVSR
;
A
#
# COMPACT_ATOMS: atom_id res chain seq x y z
N MET A 1 69.17 21.26 -2.45
CA MET A 1 68.36 20.10 -2.01
C MET A 1 67.17 20.61 -1.19
N LYS A 2 65.98 20.72 -1.81
CA LYS A 2 64.72 20.90 -1.09
C LYS A 2 63.68 20.08 -1.84
N HIS A 3 63.35 18.90 -1.30
CA HIS A 3 62.37 17.99 -1.89
C HIS A 3 60.97 18.52 -1.60
N LEU A 4 60.26 18.92 -2.66
CA LEU A 4 58.88 19.36 -2.59
C LEU A 4 57.98 18.12 -2.78
N CYS A 5 57.47 17.59 -1.68
CA CYS A 5 56.59 16.42 -1.65
C CYS A 5 55.13 16.90 -1.78
N TYR A 6 54.49 16.64 -2.93
CA TYR A 6 53.06 16.90 -3.13
C TYR A 6 52.24 15.68 -2.64
N PRO A 7 51.16 15.87 -1.86
CA PRO A 7 50.30 14.77 -1.47
C PRO A 7 49.39 14.35 -2.64
N LEU A 8 49.41 13.07 -2.97
CA LEU A 8 48.46 12.45 -3.92
C LEU A 8 47.06 12.44 -3.28
N ILE A 9 46.12 13.21 -3.81
CA ILE A 9 44.71 13.12 -3.43
C ILE A 9 44.11 11.90 -4.14
N ALA A 10 43.93 10.80 -3.41
CA ALA A 10 43.21 9.63 -3.90
C ALA A 10 41.71 9.92 -3.90
N VAL A 11 41.15 10.18 -5.09
CA VAL A 11 39.70 10.27 -5.31
C VAL A 11 39.12 8.85 -5.23
N SER A 12 38.45 8.51 -4.12
CA SER A 12 37.71 7.25 -4.05
C SER A 12 36.44 7.37 -4.89
N MET A 13 36.41 6.69 -6.04
CA MET A 13 35.16 6.43 -6.74
C MET A 13 34.33 5.48 -5.87
N ALA A 14 33.29 6.02 -5.23
CA ALA A 14 32.27 5.22 -4.58
C ALA A 14 31.52 4.44 -5.67
N TYR A 15 31.87 3.15 -5.83
CA TYR A 15 31.09 2.22 -6.63
C TYR A 15 29.75 2.01 -5.92
N GLY A 16 28.71 2.71 -6.37
CA GLY A 16 27.34 2.42 -5.97
C GLY A 16 27.00 0.99 -6.41
N SER A 17 26.66 0.12 -5.47
CA SER A 17 26.16 -1.22 -5.80
C SER A 17 24.93 -1.08 -6.71
N PRO A 18 24.78 -1.90 -7.77
CA PRO A 18 23.55 -1.93 -8.53
C PRO A 18 22.43 -2.33 -7.57
N THR A 19 21.47 -1.43 -7.37
CA THR A 19 20.20 -1.78 -6.75
C THR A 19 19.45 -2.66 -7.76
N VAL A 20 19.17 -3.90 -7.39
CA VAL A 20 18.24 -4.75 -8.15
C VAL A 20 16.85 -4.32 -7.70
N ALA A 21 16.23 -3.47 -8.50
CA ALA A 21 14.92 -2.91 -8.24
C ALA A 21 13.96 -3.58 -9.24
N GLY A 22 13.18 -4.56 -8.75
CA GLY A 22 12.11 -5.13 -9.55
C GLY A 22 11.03 -4.10 -9.91
N ILE A 23 9.90 -4.58 -10.42
CA ILE A 23 8.79 -3.71 -10.80
C ILE A 23 8.30 -2.81 -9.64
N GLU A 24 8.18 -1.52 -9.92
CA GLU A 24 7.63 -0.49 -9.04
C GLU A 24 6.17 -0.22 -9.37
N VAL A 25 5.33 -0.07 -8.35
CA VAL A 25 3.93 0.35 -8.50
C VAL A 25 3.81 1.78 -7.98
N GLY A 26 3.19 2.68 -8.74
CA GLY A 26 3.14 4.12 -8.48
C GLY A 26 2.40 4.56 -7.22
N GLY A 27 1.93 3.63 -6.39
CA GLY A 27 1.25 3.91 -5.14
C GLY A 27 1.11 2.67 -4.25
N THR A 28 0.91 2.91 -2.95
CA THR A 28 0.64 1.86 -1.95
C THR A 28 -0.84 1.52 -1.82
N ARG A 29 -1.69 2.24 -2.57
CA ARG A 29 -3.13 2.05 -2.70
C ARG A 29 -3.65 2.75 -3.95
N LEU A 30 -4.80 2.29 -4.43
CA LEU A 30 -5.58 2.93 -5.48
C LEU A 30 -6.94 3.34 -4.91
N ILE A 31 -7.27 4.64 -4.96
CA ILE A 31 -8.62 5.12 -4.70
C ILE A 31 -9.36 5.21 -6.04
N PHE A 32 -10.38 4.37 -6.22
CA PHE A 32 -11.32 4.50 -7.33
C PHE A 32 -12.39 5.51 -6.93
N ASP A 33 -12.29 6.71 -7.48
CA ASP A 33 -13.30 7.76 -7.31
C ASP A 33 -14.48 7.50 -8.26
N ALA A 34 -15.67 7.24 -7.71
CA ALA A 34 -16.88 6.97 -8.49
C ALA A 34 -17.35 8.13 -9.38
N THR A 35 -16.78 9.34 -9.23
CA THR A 35 -17.02 10.44 -10.19
C THR A 35 -16.28 10.26 -11.51
N LYS A 36 -15.30 9.35 -11.56
CA LYS A 36 -14.48 9.04 -12.74
C LYS A 36 -14.95 7.74 -13.39
N LYS A 37 -14.65 7.59 -14.69
CA LYS A 37 -14.94 6.37 -15.45
C LYS A 37 -14.00 5.22 -15.09
N GLU A 38 -12.77 5.54 -14.69
CA GLU A 38 -11.73 4.58 -14.35
C GLU A 38 -10.83 5.11 -13.24
N GLY A 39 -10.22 4.20 -12.48
CA GLY A 39 -9.06 4.47 -11.64
C GLY A 39 -7.79 4.02 -12.35
N SER A 40 -6.65 4.67 -12.09
CA SER A 40 -5.38 4.35 -12.74
C SER A 40 -4.23 4.26 -11.74
N ILE A 41 -3.28 3.36 -12.02
CA ILE A 41 -2.02 3.28 -11.27
C ILE A 41 -0.88 2.89 -12.21
N SER A 42 0.26 3.56 -12.07
CA SER A 42 1.44 3.25 -12.88
C SER A 42 2.15 2.01 -12.39
N VAL A 43 2.79 1.32 -13.33
CA VAL A 43 3.71 0.21 -13.09
C VAL A 43 4.95 0.47 -13.92
N LYS A 44 6.10 0.56 -13.26
CA LYS A 44 7.38 0.92 -13.88
C LYS A 44 8.39 -0.18 -13.70
N ASN A 45 9.21 -0.39 -14.72
CA ASN A 45 10.39 -1.23 -14.65
C ASN A 45 11.65 -0.37 -14.63
N PRO A 46 12.23 -0.09 -13.45
CA PRO A 46 13.45 0.71 -13.37
C PRO A 46 14.72 -0.07 -13.77
N GLU A 47 14.62 -1.39 -13.99
CA GLU A 47 15.75 -2.20 -14.44
C GLU A 47 16.26 -1.74 -15.81
N LYS A 48 17.57 -1.90 -16.04
CA LYS A 48 18.24 -1.47 -17.27
C LYS A 48 18.26 -2.53 -18.37
N GLU A 49 18.16 -3.79 -18.00
CA GLU A 49 18.36 -4.92 -18.93
C GLU A 49 17.27 -5.98 -18.82
N THR A 50 16.59 -6.06 -17.68
CA THR A 50 15.61 -7.13 -17.42
C THR A 50 14.21 -6.68 -17.82
N ALA A 51 13.61 -7.38 -18.78
CA ALA A 51 12.18 -7.26 -19.06
C ALA A 51 11.36 -8.15 -18.11
N TYR A 52 10.13 -7.73 -17.83
CA TYR A 52 9.19 -8.49 -17.00
C TYR A 52 7.90 -8.78 -17.76
N LEU A 53 7.35 -9.97 -17.52
CA LEU A 53 5.94 -10.22 -17.75
C LEU A 53 5.17 -9.77 -16.50
N VAL A 54 4.27 -8.82 -16.66
CA VAL A 54 3.46 -8.25 -15.59
C VAL A 54 2.04 -8.79 -15.72
N GLN A 55 1.58 -9.47 -14.68
CA GLN A 55 0.20 -9.92 -14.54
C GLN A 55 -0.50 -9.07 -13.48
N SER A 56 -1.70 -8.59 -13.79
CA SER A 56 -2.49 -7.76 -12.87
C SER A 56 -3.92 -8.33 -12.71
N TRP A 57 -4.42 -8.32 -11.48
CA TRP A 57 -5.79 -8.74 -11.16
C TRP A 57 -6.27 -8.12 -9.85
N LEU A 58 -7.58 -8.23 -9.60
CA LEU A 58 -8.20 -7.83 -8.35
C LEU A 58 -8.59 -9.07 -7.54
N ASP A 59 -8.41 -9.01 -6.23
CA ASP A 59 -8.86 -10.02 -5.27
C ASP A 59 -9.80 -9.38 -4.24
N ASN A 60 -10.68 -10.19 -3.64
CA ASN A 60 -11.35 -9.80 -2.40
C ASN A 60 -10.35 -9.72 -1.24
N ARG A 61 -10.80 -9.17 -0.11
CA ARG A 61 -9.96 -9.04 1.09
C ARG A 61 -9.46 -10.39 1.59
N ASP A 62 -10.38 -11.31 1.77
CA ASP A 62 -10.14 -12.67 2.24
C ASP A 62 -10.07 -13.63 1.04
N LYS A 63 -9.21 -14.65 1.11
CA LYS A 63 -9.16 -15.71 0.09
C LYS A 63 -10.41 -16.59 0.10
N THR A 64 -11.12 -16.63 1.22
CA THR A 64 -12.38 -17.35 1.38
C THR A 64 -13.59 -16.57 0.85
N ASP A 65 -13.43 -15.27 0.65
CA ASP A 65 -14.47 -14.42 0.05
C ASP A 65 -14.47 -14.60 -1.47
N THR A 66 -15.42 -15.37 -1.97
CA THR A 66 -15.61 -15.66 -3.39
C THR A 66 -16.64 -14.74 -4.05
N SER A 67 -17.04 -13.65 -3.39
CA SER A 67 -17.97 -12.67 -3.93
C SER A 67 -17.48 -12.12 -5.26
N LYS A 68 -18.40 -11.88 -6.19
CA LYS A 68 -18.07 -11.29 -7.50
C LYS A 68 -17.41 -9.92 -7.29
N ILE A 69 -16.25 -9.73 -7.91
CA ILE A 69 -15.57 -8.43 -7.94
C ILE A 69 -16.18 -7.62 -9.09
N PRO A 70 -16.80 -6.44 -8.82
CA PRO A 70 -17.48 -5.63 -9.81
C PRO A 70 -16.52 -4.74 -10.61
N PHE A 71 -15.27 -5.19 -10.81
CA PHE A 71 -14.22 -4.40 -11.44
C PHE A 71 -13.37 -5.27 -12.35
N VAL A 72 -12.86 -4.66 -13.41
CA VAL A 72 -11.86 -5.27 -14.30
C VAL A 72 -10.61 -4.41 -14.31
N ILE A 73 -9.45 -5.06 -14.45
CA ILE A 73 -8.16 -4.38 -14.61
C ILE A 73 -7.59 -4.62 -16.01
N ILE A 74 -7.08 -3.55 -16.61
CA ILE A 74 -6.60 -3.54 -18.00
C ILE A 74 -5.24 -2.82 -18.07
N PRO A 75 -4.21 -3.40 -18.72
CA PRO A 75 -4.16 -4.77 -19.22
C PRO A 75 -3.94 -5.81 -18.09
N PRO A 76 -4.59 -6.99 -18.14
CA PRO A 76 -4.40 -8.04 -17.13
C PRO A 76 -3.06 -8.79 -17.27
N LEU A 77 -2.44 -8.73 -18.45
CA LEU A 77 -1.14 -9.34 -18.72
C LEU A 77 -0.45 -8.56 -19.84
N PHE A 78 0.80 -8.15 -19.61
CA PHE A 78 1.60 -7.44 -20.59
C PHE A 78 3.10 -7.61 -20.31
N ARG A 79 3.92 -7.49 -21.34
CA ARG A 79 5.37 -7.36 -21.20
C ARG A 79 5.70 -5.90 -20.90
N LEU A 80 6.64 -5.69 -19.98
CA LEU A 80 7.18 -4.38 -19.65
C LEU A 80 8.70 -4.46 -19.79
N ASP A 81 9.24 -3.76 -20.79
CA ASP A 81 10.67 -3.77 -21.06
C ASP A 81 11.45 -2.88 -20.08
N ALA A 82 12.78 -2.96 -20.12
CA ALA A 82 13.66 -2.19 -19.26
C ALA A 82 13.45 -0.68 -19.43
N GLY A 83 13.33 0.05 -18.32
CA GLY A 83 13.09 1.49 -18.31
C GLY A 83 11.65 1.92 -18.65
N GLU A 84 10.78 0.99 -19.03
CA GLU A 84 9.40 1.32 -19.43
C GLU A 84 8.47 1.55 -18.23
N GLU A 85 7.43 2.33 -18.48
CA GLU A 85 6.31 2.53 -17.58
C GLU A 85 5.00 2.28 -18.33
N ASN A 86 4.06 1.60 -17.69
CA ASN A 86 2.72 1.39 -18.20
C ASN A 86 1.67 1.77 -17.15
N GLN A 87 0.47 2.09 -17.61
CA GLN A 87 -0.67 2.46 -16.77
C GLN A 87 -1.67 1.30 -16.70
N LEU A 88 -1.89 0.79 -15.49
CA LEU A 88 -3.01 -0.11 -15.21
C LEU A 88 -4.28 0.71 -14.98
N ARG A 89 -5.37 0.31 -15.62
CA ARG A 89 -6.68 0.94 -15.49
C ARG A 89 -7.65 -0.03 -14.84
N VAL A 90 -8.38 0.44 -13.85
CA VAL A 90 -9.47 -0.28 -13.19
C VAL A 90 -10.77 0.35 -13.63
N ILE A 91 -11.71 -0.47 -14.12
CA ILE A 91 -13.02 -0.03 -14.61
C ILE A 91 -14.09 -0.72 -13.77
N ASN A 92 -15.09 0.04 -13.32
CA ASN A 92 -16.27 -0.52 -12.67
C ASN A 92 -17.19 -1.15 -13.71
N THR A 93 -17.58 -2.40 -13.50
CA THR A 93 -18.44 -3.17 -14.42
C THR A 93 -19.80 -3.53 -13.84
N ASP A 94 -20.04 -3.23 -12.56
CA ASP A 94 -21.28 -3.61 -11.89
C ASP A 94 -21.65 -2.63 -10.76
N THR A 95 -22.68 -2.98 -9.99
CA THR A 95 -23.14 -2.20 -8.85
C THR A 95 -22.26 -2.42 -7.63
N VAL A 96 -21.95 -1.33 -6.94
CA VAL A 96 -21.15 -1.30 -5.72
C VAL A 96 -21.91 -0.49 -4.66
N PRO A 97 -21.81 -0.80 -3.35
CA PRO A 97 -22.46 0.00 -2.30
C PRO A 97 -22.21 1.50 -2.47
N GLN A 98 -23.28 2.29 -2.37
CA GLN A 98 -23.23 3.75 -2.59
C GLN A 98 -23.23 4.55 -1.28
N ASP A 99 -23.35 3.90 -0.12
CA ASP A 99 -23.40 4.54 1.20
C ASP A 99 -22.06 4.49 1.94
N ARG A 100 -21.09 3.69 1.45
CA ARG A 100 -19.79 3.46 2.08
C ARG A 100 -18.72 3.05 1.09
N GLU A 101 -17.46 3.19 1.48
CA GLU A 101 -16.36 2.62 0.71
C GLU A 101 -16.42 1.09 0.64
N SER A 102 -15.92 0.53 -0.46
CA SER A 102 -15.72 -0.92 -0.63
C SER A 102 -14.24 -1.23 -0.85
N LEU A 103 -13.74 -2.30 -0.24
CA LEU A 103 -12.31 -2.66 -0.26
C LEU A 103 -12.06 -3.92 -1.08
N TYR A 104 -11.15 -3.79 -2.04
CA TYR A 104 -10.57 -4.85 -2.84
C TYR A 104 -9.04 -4.77 -2.75
N TRP A 105 -8.35 -5.74 -3.35
CA TRP A 105 -6.89 -5.74 -3.43
C TRP A 105 -6.45 -5.83 -4.87
N LEU A 106 -5.61 -4.90 -5.29
CA LEU A 106 -4.92 -4.93 -6.56
C LEU A 106 -3.61 -5.68 -6.41
N SER A 107 -3.48 -6.76 -7.17
CA SER A 107 -2.27 -7.58 -7.24
C SER A 107 -1.53 -7.29 -8.55
N VAL A 108 -0.25 -6.94 -8.45
CA VAL A 108 0.69 -6.85 -9.58
C VAL A 108 1.77 -7.89 -9.36
N LYS A 109 1.82 -8.91 -10.21
CA LYS A 109 2.84 -9.95 -10.20
C LYS A 109 3.83 -9.71 -11.32
N SER A 110 5.10 -9.57 -10.98
CA SER A 110 6.21 -9.47 -11.91
C SER A 110 6.92 -10.81 -12.04
N ILE A 111 7.15 -11.22 -13.29
CA ILE A 111 7.85 -12.45 -13.65
C ILE A 111 9.02 -12.05 -14.54
N ALA A 112 10.23 -12.14 -14.01
CA ALA A 112 11.43 -11.78 -14.75
C ALA A 112 11.62 -12.68 -15.98
N ALA A 113 12.05 -12.10 -17.10
CA ALA A 113 12.47 -12.87 -18.27
C ALA A 113 13.65 -13.79 -17.93
N THR A 114 13.68 -14.97 -18.52
CA THR A 114 14.70 -15.98 -18.23
C THR A 114 15.72 -16.10 -19.37
N THR A 115 16.97 -16.32 -18.98
CA THR A 115 18.04 -16.79 -19.88
C THR A 115 18.26 -18.29 -19.68
N LYS A 116 18.63 -19.02 -20.74
CA LYS A 116 18.84 -20.48 -20.68
C LYS A 116 20.17 -20.79 -19.99
N GLN A 117 20.18 -20.93 -18.66
CA GLN A 117 21.33 -21.47 -17.92
C GLN A 117 20.87 -22.59 -16.96
N PRO A 118 21.67 -23.66 -16.79
CA PRO A 118 21.37 -24.71 -15.83
C PRO A 118 21.48 -24.20 -14.39
N ASN A 119 20.63 -24.73 -13.49
CA ASN A 119 20.61 -24.50 -12.04
C ASN A 119 20.47 -23.03 -11.61
N ARG A 120 19.25 -22.47 -11.67
CA ARG A 120 18.96 -21.12 -11.17
C ARG A 120 17.71 -21.03 -10.32
N LEU A 121 17.76 -20.11 -9.36
CA LEU A 121 16.61 -19.65 -8.61
C LEU A 121 15.95 -18.48 -9.35
N GLN A 122 14.65 -18.59 -9.64
CA GLN A 122 13.85 -17.50 -10.20
C GLN A 122 12.87 -17.01 -9.15
N ILE A 123 12.89 -15.70 -8.89
CA ILE A 123 11.98 -15.04 -7.96
C ILE A 123 10.92 -14.29 -8.77
N SER A 124 9.65 -14.53 -8.46
CA SER A 124 8.54 -13.70 -8.92
C SER A 124 7.97 -12.94 -7.74
N VAL A 125 7.77 -11.63 -7.90
CA VAL A 125 7.29 -10.77 -6.82
C VAL A 125 5.83 -10.44 -7.08
N ARG A 126 4.97 -10.60 -6.07
CA ARG A 126 3.58 -10.14 -6.10
C ARG A 126 3.42 -8.97 -5.13
N THR A 127 3.25 -7.78 -5.67
CA THR A 127 2.87 -6.59 -4.91
C THR A 127 1.35 -6.58 -4.77
N ARG A 128 0.84 -6.56 -3.54
CA ARG A 128 -0.60 -6.53 -3.25
C ARG A 128 -0.94 -5.25 -2.49
N ILE A 129 -1.69 -4.36 -3.11
CA ILE A 129 -2.10 -3.07 -2.55
C ILE A 129 -3.61 -2.95 -2.42
N LYS A 130 -4.07 -2.04 -1.57
CA LYS A 130 -5.51 -1.79 -1.39
C LYS A 130 -6.07 -1.07 -2.61
N MET A 131 -7.20 -1.54 -3.12
CA MET A 131 -8.05 -0.81 -4.06
C MET A 131 -9.33 -0.45 -3.30
N ILE A 132 -9.59 0.85 -3.13
CA ILE A 132 -10.72 1.34 -2.36
C ILE A 132 -11.67 2.05 -3.32
N TYR A 133 -12.87 1.53 -3.48
CA TYR A 133 -13.94 2.20 -4.19
C TYR A 133 -14.57 3.25 -3.28
N ARG A 134 -14.65 4.49 -3.75
CA ARG A 134 -15.28 5.61 -3.04
C ARG A 134 -16.49 6.14 -3.81
N PRO A 135 -17.71 5.93 -3.29
CA PRO A 135 -18.94 6.50 -3.86
C PRO A 135 -18.91 8.02 -3.95
N ARG A 136 -19.65 8.59 -4.92
CA ARG A 136 -19.77 10.04 -5.10
C ARG A 136 -20.49 10.73 -3.93
N SER A 137 -21.40 10.01 -3.28
CA SER A 137 -22.28 10.44 -2.18
C SER A 137 -21.53 10.75 -0.87
N ILE A 138 -20.33 10.21 -0.67
CA ILE A 138 -19.57 10.37 0.56
C ILE A 138 -18.39 11.34 0.37
N LYS A 139 -18.15 12.18 1.37
CA LYS A 139 -17.12 13.25 1.39
C LYS A 139 -16.45 13.34 2.76
N GLY A 140 -15.30 14.01 2.84
CA GLY A 140 -14.55 14.21 4.09
C GLY A 140 -13.68 13.02 4.48
N ALA A 141 -13.02 12.40 3.50
CA ALA A 141 -12.12 11.27 3.74
C ALA A 141 -10.88 11.70 4.52
N GLU A 142 -10.40 12.92 4.28
CA GLU A 142 -9.21 13.50 4.88
C GLU A 142 -9.25 13.53 6.41
N ASP A 143 -10.43 13.80 7.00
CA ASP A 143 -10.62 13.92 8.44
C ASP A 143 -11.31 12.70 9.08
N ALA A 144 -11.69 11.70 8.29
CA ALA A 144 -12.44 10.54 8.78
C ALA A 144 -11.71 9.80 9.92
N TYR A 145 -10.38 9.74 9.87
CA TYR A 145 -9.57 9.10 10.92
C TYR A 145 -9.63 9.81 12.28
N ARG A 146 -9.92 11.12 12.30
CA ARG A 146 -10.08 11.90 13.54
C ARG A 146 -11.41 11.60 14.22
N ARG A 147 -12.39 11.12 13.46
CA ARG A 147 -13.75 10.80 13.94
C ARG A 147 -13.86 9.43 14.59
N LEU A 148 -12.81 8.61 14.57
CA LEU A 148 -12.78 7.37 15.33
C LEU A 148 -13.00 7.66 16.82
N THR A 149 -13.84 6.85 17.45
CA THR A 149 -13.95 6.82 18.91
C THR A 149 -13.17 5.63 19.44
N VAL A 150 -12.55 5.78 20.61
CA VAL A 150 -11.71 4.75 21.19
C VAL A 150 -12.10 4.51 22.64
N SER A 151 -12.11 3.25 23.05
CA SER A 151 -12.30 2.85 24.44
C SER A 151 -11.26 1.79 24.83
N GLN A 152 -10.95 1.72 26.12
CA GLN A 152 -10.08 0.70 26.69
C GLN A 152 -10.91 -0.19 27.61
N VAL A 153 -11.02 -1.48 27.30
CA VAL A 153 -11.85 -2.45 28.05
C VAL A 153 -11.09 -3.77 28.15
N ASN A 154 -10.95 -4.30 29.37
CA ASN A 154 -10.38 -5.64 29.63
C ASN A 154 -9.03 -5.90 28.93
N GLY A 155 -8.10 -4.94 28.99
CA GLY A 155 -6.78 -5.08 28.36
C GLY A 155 -6.79 -4.99 26.83
N ARG A 156 -7.85 -4.42 26.25
CA ARG A 156 -7.98 -4.18 24.81
C ARG A 156 -8.27 -2.72 24.55
N VAL A 157 -7.78 -2.23 23.42
CA VAL A 157 -8.21 -0.96 22.81
C VAL A 157 -9.21 -1.30 21.72
N ILE A 158 -10.39 -0.68 21.78
CA ILE A 158 -11.46 -0.86 20.81
C ILE A 158 -11.67 0.46 20.09
N PHE A 159 -11.40 0.47 18.79
CA PHE A 159 -11.75 1.56 17.89
C PHE A 159 -13.13 1.31 17.30
N SER A 160 -13.99 2.33 17.31
CA SER A 160 -15.25 2.35 16.57
C SER A 160 -15.17 3.39 15.47
N ASN A 161 -15.53 2.99 14.26
CA ASN A 161 -15.52 3.84 13.08
C ASN A 161 -16.97 4.23 12.71
N PRO A 162 -17.43 5.44 13.08
CA PRO A 162 -18.77 5.90 12.71
C PRO A 162 -18.84 6.45 11.27
N THR A 163 -17.77 6.35 10.49
CA THR A 163 -17.67 6.98 9.16
C THR A 163 -17.85 5.96 8.04
N PRO A 164 -18.20 6.42 6.82
CA PRO A 164 -18.30 5.56 5.64
C PRO A 164 -16.94 5.18 5.02
N PHE A 165 -15.81 5.48 5.66
CA PHE A 165 -14.46 5.30 5.11
C PHE A 165 -13.69 4.18 5.80
N TYR A 166 -12.84 3.47 5.07
CA TYR A 166 -11.84 2.57 5.64
C TYR A 166 -10.68 3.36 6.23
N ILE A 167 -10.41 3.20 7.52
CA ILE A 167 -9.27 3.87 8.18
C ILE A 167 -8.13 2.89 8.34
N SER A 168 -7.07 3.04 7.54
CA SER A 168 -5.83 2.27 7.70
C SER A 168 -4.95 2.90 8.76
N PHE A 169 -4.60 2.17 9.82
CA PHE A 169 -3.65 2.68 10.79
C PHE A 169 -2.24 2.69 10.21
N PHE A 170 -1.50 3.75 10.51
CA PHE A 170 -0.05 3.80 10.37
C PHE A 170 0.62 3.37 11.69
N SER A 171 0.11 3.88 12.81
CA SER A 171 0.59 3.52 14.14
C SER A 171 -0.53 3.67 15.15
N VAL A 172 -0.56 2.82 16.17
CA VAL A 172 -1.40 2.95 17.35
C VAL A 172 -0.52 2.80 18.59
N LYS A 173 -0.74 3.64 19.59
CA LYS A 173 -0.01 3.62 20.87
C LYS A 173 -0.96 3.67 22.05
N VAL A 174 -0.54 3.08 23.16
CA VAL A 174 -1.13 3.28 24.50
C VAL A 174 -0.02 3.83 25.40
N GLY A 175 -0.17 5.09 25.84
CA GLY A 175 0.93 5.84 26.44
C GLY A 175 2.11 5.94 25.48
N ASN A 176 3.26 5.43 25.88
CA ASN A 176 4.48 5.41 25.06
C ASN A 176 4.71 4.09 24.31
N GLN A 177 3.85 3.09 24.49
CA GLN A 177 4.03 1.78 23.87
C GLN A 177 3.28 1.68 22.54
N ASN A 178 3.99 1.29 21.47
CA ASN A 178 3.37 0.98 20.19
C ASN A 178 2.64 -0.38 20.28
N LEU A 179 1.42 -0.42 19.77
CA LEU A 179 0.73 -1.67 19.50
C LEU A 179 1.21 -2.23 18.16
N HIS A 180 1.49 -3.52 18.12
CA HIS A 180 1.94 -4.20 16.91
C HIS A 180 0.78 -4.47 15.94
N GLU A 181 1.09 -4.39 14.65
CA GLU A 181 0.20 -4.78 13.53
C GLU A 181 -1.20 -4.12 13.52
N PRO A 182 -1.35 -2.80 13.79
CA PRO A 182 -2.65 -2.18 13.65
C PRO A 182 -3.03 -2.16 12.17
N MET A 183 -4.09 -2.86 11.80
CA MET A 183 -4.50 -2.99 10.40
C MET A 183 -5.36 -1.80 9.96
N MET A 184 -6.67 -1.96 10.08
CA MET A 184 -7.64 -1.08 9.47
C MET A 184 -9.00 -1.28 10.14
N VAL A 185 -9.76 -0.20 10.28
CA VAL A 185 -11.18 -0.25 10.70
C VAL A 185 -12.06 -0.05 9.48
N ALA A 186 -13.00 -0.97 9.26
CA ALA A 186 -13.97 -0.86 8.16
C ALA A 186 -15.03 0.23 8.44
N PRO A 187 -15.72 0.73 7.40
CA PRO A 187 -16.86 1.63 7.56
C PRO A 187 -17.89 1.05 8.54
N PHE A 188 -18.37 1.89 9.47
CA PHE A 188 -19.41 1.51 10.44
C PHE A 188 -19.10 0.26 11.27
N ALA A 189 -17.81 -0.04 11.49
CA ALA A 189 -17.36 -1.23 12.19
C ALA A 189 -16.44 -0.89 13.37
N THR A 190 -16.19 -1.91 14.20
CA THR A 190 -15.24 -1.85 15.30
C THR A 190 -14.00 -2.68 15.01
N TYR A 191 -12.86 -2.28 15.56
CA TYR A 191 -11.60 -3.02 15.50
C TYR A 191 -10.95 -3.04 16.89
N SER A 192 -10.53 -4.22 17.33
CA SER A 192 -9.95 -4.42 18.65
C SER A 192 -8.49 -4.83 18.54
N LEU A 193 -7.66 -4.26 19.41
CA LEU A 193 -6.25 -4.62 19.58
C LEU A 193 -5.98 -5.02 21.03
N ASN A 194 -5.16 -6.05 21.21
CA ASN A 194 -4.67 -6.41 22.54
C ASN A 194 -3.64 -5.38 23.00
N VAL A 195 -3.73 -4.99 24.27
CA VAL A 195 -2.78 -4.08 24.90
C VAL A 195 -1.72 -4.91 25.61
N PRO A 196 -0.42 -4.72 25.33
CA PRO A 196 0.66 -5.36 26.07
C PRO A 196 0.55 -5.10 27.57
N LYS A 197 0.93 -6.09 28.39
CA LYS A 197 0.97 -5.92 29.85
C LYS A 197 1.91 -4.76 30.21
N GLY A 198 1.42 -3.85 31.05
CA GLY A 198 2.17 -2.66 31.48
C GLY A 198 2.03 -1.43 30.58
N ALA A 199 1.36 -1.52 29.43
CA ALA A 199 0.96 -0.34 28.67
C ALA A 199 -0.27 0.31 29.33
N SER A 200 -0.19 1.61 29.61
CA SER A 200 -1.27 2.39 30.21
C SER A 200 -1.21 3.84 29.73
N GLY A 201 -2.30 4.56 29.88
CA GLY A 201 -2.42 5.97 29.48
C GLY A 201 -3.31 6.18 28.25
N LYS A 202 -3.15 7.36 27.63
CA LYS A 202 -3.95 7.77 26.46
C LYS A 202 -3.68 6.88 25.26
N VAL A 203 -4.70 6.69 24.43
CA VAL A 203 -4.55 6.04 23.13
C VAL A 203 -4.23 7.11 22.11
N SER A 204 -3.17 6.92 21.33
CA SER A 204 -2.89 7.77 20.18
C SER A 204 -2.73 6.97 18.90
N TRP A 205 -3.09 7.57 17.77
CA TRP A 205 -2.96 6.94 16.48
C TRP A 205 -2.63 7.93 15.37
N ARG A 206 -1.97 7.39 14.33
CA ARG A 206 -1.85 8.00 13.02
C ARG A 206 -2.49 7.05 12.01
N ALA A 207 -3.15 7.58 11.01
CA ALA A 207 -3.64 6.84 9.84
C ALA A 207 -2.75 7.06 8.61
N ILE A 208 -2.92 6.21 7.60
CA ILE A 208 -2.37 6.39 6.26
C ILE A 208 -3.45 7.00 5.36
N ASN A 209 -3.20 8.18 4.80
CA ASN A 209 -4.13 8.87 3.91
C ASN A 209 -4.20 8.25 2.50
N ASP A 210 -5.00 8.83 1.61
CA ASP A 210 -5.21 8.35 0.24
C ASP A 210 -3.93 8.34 -0.60
N TYR A 211 -2.98 9.22 -0.31
CA TYR A 211 -1.70 9.33 -1.00
C TYR A 211 -0.61 8.42 -0.40
N GLY A 212 -0.94 7.61 0.59
CA GLY A 212 0.03 6.74 1.27
C GLY A 212 0.88 7.44 2.34
N ALA A 213 0.62 8.72 2.63
CA ALA A 213 1.34 9.48 3.63
C ALA A 213 0.74 9.29 5.04
N ARG A 214 1.57 9.59 6.05
CA ARG A 214 1.17 9.54 7.46
C ARG A 214 0.40 10.81 7.80
N THR A 215 -0.76 10.64 8.43
CA THR A 215 -1.55 11.76 8.97
C THR A 215 -0.95 12.29 10.28
N GLU A 216 -1.45 13.43 10.74
CA GLU A 216 -1.17 13.94 12.08
C GLU A 216 -1.66 12.96 13.16
N GLU A 217 -1.02 13.01 14.33
CA GLU A 217 -1.41 12.15 15.45
C GLU A 217 -2.68 12.68 16.12
N VAL A 218 -3.60 11.76 16.40
CA VAL A 218 -4.76 12.01 17.27
C VAL A 218 -4.51 11.30 18.58
N SER A 219 -4.79 11.94 19.70
CA SER A 219 -4.66 11.36 21.04
C SER A 219 -5.96 11.55 21.81
N ARG A 220 -6.46 10.47 22.43
CA ARG A 220 -7.67 10.45 23.25
C ARG A 220 -7.43 9.66 24.54
#